data_AF-A0A2R7J5D7-F1
#
_entry.id   AF-A0A2R7J5D7-F1
#
_cell.length_a   1.000
_cell.length_b   1.000
_cell.length_c   1.000
_cell.angle_alpha   90.00
_cell.angle_beta   90.00
_cell.angle_gamma   90.00
#
_symmetry.space_group_name_H-M   'P 1'
#
loop_
_entity.id
_entity.type
_entity.pdbx_description
1 polymer ?
#
loop_
_entity_poly.entity_id
_entity_poly.type
_entity_poly.pdbx_seq_one_letter_code
_entity_poly.pdbx_strand_id
1 'polypeptide(L)' 'MTRRKLVAGNWKMNGDRAALAELVAIAAAGAGSTAEVAVAVPATLIAPAAAPARP' A
#
# COMPACT_ATOMS: atom_id res chain seq x y z
N MET A 1 1.12 -24.27 -13.09
CA MET A 1 0.84 -22.82 -12.96
C MET A 1 2.05 -22.12 -12.36
N THR A 2 2.51 -21.03 -12.98
CA THR A 2 3.56 -20.16 -12.41
C THR A 2 2.92 -19.23 -11.38
N ARG A 3 3.50 -19.15 -10.18
CA ARG A 3 3.04 -18.24 -9.11
C ARG A 3 3.35 -16.80 -9.49
N ARG A 4 2.36 -15.91 -9.41
CA ARG A 4 2.58 -14.46 -9.55
C ARG A 4 3.43 -13.97 -8.38
N LYS A 5 4.38 -13.07 -8.65
CA LYS A 5 5.24 -12.48 -7.61
C LYS A 5 4.42 -11.50 -6.78
N LEU A 6 4.76 -11.39 -5.49
CA LEU A 6 4.18 -10.42 -4.56
C LEU A 6 5.32 -9.64 -3.90
N VAL A 7 5.20 -8.32 -3.89
CA VAL A 7 6.05 -7.41 -3.12
C VAL A 7 5.18 -6.77 -2.03
N ALA A 8 5.55 -7.01 -0.77
CA ALA A 8 4.81 -6.51 0.38
C ALA A 8 5.69 -5.59 1.23
N GLY A 9 5.27 -4.32 1.38
CA GLY A 9 5.92 -3.34 2.26
C GLY A 9 5.29 -3.36 3.64
N ASN A 10 6.00 -3.87 4.65
CA ASN A 10 5.55 -3.83 6.05
C ASN A 10 6.07 -2.57 6.75
N TRP A 11 5.17 -1.61 7.02
CA TRP A 11 5.50 -0.35 7.69
C TRP A 11 5.72 -0.54 9.19
N LYS A 12 5.40 -1.71 9.75
CA LYS A 12 5.48 -2.00 11.19
C LYS A 12 4.63 -0.99 11.95
N MET A 13 5.19 -0.32 12.96
CA MET A 13 4.54 0.72 13.75
C MET A 13 4.96 2.12 13.30
N ASN A 14 5.09 2.34 11.99
CA ASN A 14 5.49 3.64 11.41
C ASN A 14 4.39 4.20 10.52
N GLY A 15 4.30 5.53 10.52
CA GLY A 15 3.33 6.29 9.73
C GLY A 15 2.21 6.90 10.57
N ASP A 16 1.61 7.93 10.01
CA ASP A 16 0.39 8.57 10.49
C ASP A 16 -0.60 8.72 9.33
N ARG A 17 -1.67 9.52 9.51
CA ARG A 17 -2.64 9.76 8.44
C ARG A 17 -2.06 10.49 7.23
N ALA A 18 -1.05 11.34 7.42
CA ALA A 18 -0.43 12.08 6.31
C ALA A 18 0.43 11.14 5.45
N ALA A 19 1.12 10.19 6.08
CA ALA A 19 1.91 9.17 5.37
C ALA A 19 1.09 8.31 4.40
N LEU A 20 -0.24 8.18 4.60
CA LEU A 20 -1.11 7.43 3.69
C LEU A 20 -1.17 8.03 2.28
N ALA A 21 -0.79 9.29 2.08
CA ALA A 21 -0.66 9.89 0.75
C ALA A 21 0.38 9.15 -0.12
N GLU A 22 1.40 8.53 0.49
CA GLU A 22 2.41 7.75 -0.23
C GLU A 22 1.82 6.51 -0.93
N LEU A 23 0.70 5.97 -0.44
CA LEU A 23 0.04 4.80 -1.03
C LEU A 23 -0.40 5.06 -2.48
N VAL A 24 -0.75 6.31 -2.82
CA VAL A 24 -1.12 6.71 -4.19
C VAL A 24 0.10 6.58 -5.12
N ALA A 25 1.25 7.07 -4.69
CA ALA A 25 2.49 6.98 -5.47
C ALA A 25 2.94 5.52 -5.64
N ILE A 26 2.84 4.71 -4.57
CA ILE A 26 3.16 3.28 -4.61
C ILE A 26 2.22 2.53 -5.57
N ALA A 27 0.91 2.81 -5.53
CA ALA A 27 -0.06 2.21 -6.42
C ALA A 27 0.21 2.57 -7.90
N ALA A 28 0.51 3.84 -8.18
CA ALA A 28 0.87 4.30 -9.52
C ALA A 28 2.14 3.63 -10.05
N ALA A 29 3.18 3.51 -9.22
CA ALA A 29 4.42 2.81 -9.59
C ALA A 29 4.18 1.30 -9.81
N GLY A 30 3.28 0.69 -9.04
CA GLY A 30 2.92 -0.73 -9.16
C GLY A 30 2.10 -1.08 -10.40
N ALA A 31 1.38 -0.13 -11.00
CA ALA A 31 0.47 -0.37 -12.13
C ALA A 31 1.15 -0.96 -13.38
N GLY A 32 2.45 -0.72 -13.58
CA GLY A 32 3.24 -1.29 -14.67
C GLY A 32 3.94 -2.62 -14.35
N SER A 33 3.79 -3.14 -13.13
CA SER A 33 4.50 -4.34 -12.66
C SER A 33 3.75 -5.63 -13.00
N THR A 34 4.50 -6.70 -13.25
CA THR A 34 3.96 -8.07 -13.33
C THR A 34 3.77 -8.72 -11.95
N ALA A 35 4.27 -8.07 -10.89
CA ALA A 35 4.09 -8.48 -9.51
C ALA A 35 2.89 -7.77 -8.87
N GLU A 36 2.22 -8.46 -7.94
CA GLU A 36 1.28 -7.85 -7.01
C GLU A 36 2.03 -6.99 -6.00
N VAL A 37 1.40 -5.90 -5.56
CA VAL A 37 1.93 -4.98 -4.56
C VAL A 37 0.96 -4.90 -3.39
N ALA A 38 1.49 -5.03 -2.18
CA ALA A 38 0.73 -4.85 -0.94
C ALA A 38 1.50 -3.97 0.03
N VAL A 39 0.77 -3.24 0.89
CA VAL A 39 1.34 -2.47 1.99
C VAL A 39 0.62 -2.86 3.28
N ALA A 40 1.40 -3.24 4.30
CA ALA A 40 0.90 -3.51 5.64
C ALA A 40 1.22 -2.32 6.54
N VAL A 41 0.20 -1.52 6.81
CA VAL A 41 0.23 -0.33 7.68
C VAL A 41 -0.06 -0.70 9.15
N PRO A 42 0.29 0.15 10.14
CA PRO A 42 -0.18 0.00 11.52
C PRO A 42 -1.69 -0.22 11.59
N ALA A 43 -2.16 -1.02 12.56
CA ALA A 43 -3.58 -1.43 12.64
C ALA A 43 -4.58 -0.25 12.64
N THR A 44 -4.22 0.84 13.33
CA THR A 44 -5.03 2.08 13.41
C THR A 44 -5.16 2.80 12.07
N LEU A 45 -4.29 2.50 11.10
CA LEU A 45 -4.24 3.11 9.77
C LEU A 45 -4.87 2.23 8.68
N ILE A 46 -5.26 0.98 8.97
CA ILE A 46 -5.86 0.07 7.96
C ILE A 46 -7.15 0.66 7.39
N ALA A 47 -8.09 1.07 8.24
CA ALA A 47 -9.37 1.65 7.81
C ALA A 47 -9.19 2.93 6.97
N PRO A 48 -8.40 3.94 7.38
CA PRO A 48 -8.17 5.13 6.55
C PRO A 48 -7.35 4.84 5.29
N ALA A 49 -6.46 3.83 5.28
CA ALA A 49 -5.72 3.43 4.07
C ALA A 49 -6.62 2.81 3.00
N ALA A 50 -7.71 2.15 3.40
CA ALA A 50 -8.70 1.56 2.51
C ALA A 50 -9.80 2.55 2.07
N ALA A 51 -9.83 3.75 2.66
CA ALA A 51 -10.80 4.77 2.26
C ALA A 51 -10.47 5.28 0.85
N PRO A 52 -11.47 5.70 0.06
CA PRO A 52 -11.20 6.41 -1.19
C PRO A 52 -10.30 7.61 -0.91
N ALA A 53 -9.29 7.82 -1.75
CA ALA A 53 -8.48 9.03 -1.68
C ALA A 53 -9.44 10.23 -1.74
N ARG A 54 -9.49 11.01 -0.66
CA ARG A 54 -10.26 12.25 -0.65
C ARG A 54 -9.57 13.21 -1.64
N PRO A 55 -10.33 13.89 -2.52
CA PRO A 55 -9.76 14.87 -3.43
C PRO A 55 -8.99 15.96 -2.68
#